data_AF-A0A6B2DKY3-F1
#
_entry.id   AF-A0A6B2DKY3-F1
#
_cell.length_a   1.000
_cell.length_b   1.000
_cell.length_c   1.000
_cell.angle_alpha   90.00
_cell.angle_beta   90.00
_cell.angle_gamma   90.00
#
_symmetry.space_group_name_H-M   'P 1'
#
loop_
_entity.id
_entity.type
_entity.pdbx_description
1 polymer ?
#
loop_
_entity_poly.entity_id
_entity_poly.type
_entity_poly.pdbx_seq_one_letter_code
_entity_poly.pdbx_strand_id
1 'polypeptide(L)'
;MVATVGDHRAEVTKVVSETFRLDPALVEPDAPLEELGIDSKGRIKLLAALEVYYGVTIELDQLDRFTDVGSVAAVLAEALGTGGATGEALK
;
A
#
# COMPACT_ATOMS: atom_id res chain seq x y z
N MET A 1 5.94 22.79 -8.77
CA MET A 1 6.13 22.40 -7.35
C MET A 1 6.29 20.90 -7.37
N VAL A 2 7.50 20.41 -7.12
CA VAL A 2 7.82 18.99 -7.24
C VAL A 2 7.12 18.27 -6.08
N ALA A 3 6.24 17.31 -6.38
CA ALA A 3 5.75 16.39 -5.36
C ALA A 3 6.98 15.63 -4.86
N THR A 4 7.43 15.97 -3.67
CA THR A 4 8.52 15.31 -2.98
C THR A 4 8.25 13.82 -2.97
N VAL A 5 9.19 13.04 -3.53
CA VAL A 5 9.47 11.66 -3.13
C VAL A 5 9.24 11.55 -1.62
N GLY A 6 8.18 10.86 -1.19
CA GLY A 6 8.02 10.58 0.24
C GLY A 6 6.61 10.37 0.79
N ASP A 7 5.53 10.80 0.15
CA ASP A 7 4.21 10.71 0.81
C ASP A 7 3.11 10.14 -0.09
N HIS A 8 3.24 8.85 -0.44
CA HIS A 8 2.14 8.08 -1.04
C HIS A 8 1.06 7.71 0.00
N ARG A 9 1.12 8.27 1.22
CA ARG A 9 0.17 7.97 2.31
C ARG A 9 -1.24 8.35 1.92
N ALA A 10 -1.43 9.53 1.34
CA ALA A 10 -2.75 9.97 0.87
C ALA A 10 -3.35 9.03 -0.20
N GLU A 11 -2.50 8.50 -1.09
CA GLU A 11 -2.94 7.58 -2.13
C GLU A 11 -3.26 6.19 -1.58
N VAL A 12 -2.43 5.68 -0.67
CA VAL A 12 -2.71 4.42 0.03
C VAL A 12 -3.97 4.55 0.89
N THR A 13 -4.14 5.64 1.64
CA THR A 13 -5.36 5.94 2.39
C THR A 13 -6.57 5.88 1.49
N LYS A 14 -6.49 6.48 0.30
CA LYS A 14 -7.59 6.42 -0.67
C LYS A 14 -7.89 4.99 -1.10
N VAL A 15 -6.88 4.20 -1.46
CA VAL A 15 -7.07 2.80 -1.88
C VAL A 15 -7.62 1.95 -0.73
N VAL A 16 -7.13 2.13 0.49
CA VAL A 16 -7.67 1.47 1.70
C VAL A 16 -9.14 1.85 1.87
N SER A 17 -9.47 3.14 1.81
CA SER A 17 -10.83 3.64 1.96
C SER A 17 -11.77 3.05 0.90
N GLU A 18 -11.35 3.00 -0.37
CA GLU A 18 -12.14 2.41 -1.46
C GLU A 18 -12.28 0.88 -1.30
N THR A 19 -11.21 0.19 -0.90
CA THR A 19 -11.17 -1.28 -0.78
C THR A 19 -11.99 -1.80 0.39
N PHE A 20 -11.94 -1.10 1.52
CA PHE A 20 -12.63 -1.47 2.76
C PHE A 20 -13.95 -0.70 2.96
N ARG A 21 -14.29 0.21 2.04
CA ARG A 21 -15.42 1.14 2.17
C ARG A 21 -15.40 1.90 3.50
N LEU A 22 -14.22 2.35 3.89
CA LEU A 22 -14.01 3.22 5.05
C LEU A 22 -14.09 4.68 4.60
N ASP A 23 -14.40 5.56 5.55
CA ASP A 23 -14.36 6.99 5.28
C ASP A 23 -12.89 7.47 5.32
N PRO A 24 -12.38 8.11 4.26
CA PRO A 24 -10.99 8.56 4.22
C PRO A 24 -10.67 9.61 5.30
N ALA A 25 -11.67 10.30 5.85
CA ALA A 25 -11.47 11.22 6.98
C ALA A 25 -11.27 10.48 8.32
N LEU A 26 -11.62 9.19 8.39
CA LEU A 26 -11.41 8.34 9.56
C LEU A 26 -10.14 7.48 9.45
N VAL A 27 -9.52 7.44 8.28
CA VAL A 27 -8.27 6.69 8.06
C VAL A 27 -7.09 7.56 8.48
N GLU A 28 -6.59 7.32 9.69
CA GLU A 28 -5.38 7.97 10.18
C GLU A 28 -4.13 7.27 9.62
N PRO A 29 -3.22 8.00 8.96
CA PRO A 29 -2.08 7.41 8.27
C PRO A 29 -0.99 6.87 9.22
N ASP A 30 -0.93 7.41 10.43
CA ASP A 30 -0.04 6.96 11.50
C ASP A 30 -0.72 5.96 12.45
N ALA A 31 -2.00 5.63 12.21
CA ALA A 31 -2.70 4.60 12.96
C ALA A 31 -2.39 3.20 12.40
N PRO A 32 -2.31 2.19 13.28
CA PRO A 32 -2.18 0.82 12.85
C PRO A 32 -3.41 0.35 12.06
N LEU A 33 -3.17 -0.43 11.02
CA LEU A 33 -4.19 -1.02 10.16
C LEU A 33 -5.20 -1.86 10.96
N GLU A 34 -4.78 -2.46 12.08
CA GLU A 34 -5.66 -3.22 12.98
C GLU A 34 -6.75 -2.34 13.62
N GLU A 35 -6.45 -1.07 13.94
CA GLU A 35 -7.46 -0.14 14.46
C GLU A 35 -8.49 0.27 13.40
N LEU A 36 -8.12 0.18 12.12
CA LEU A 36 -9.04 0.37 10.98
C LEU A 36 -9.86 -0.88 10.65
N GLY A 37 -9.68 -1.99 11.41
CA GLY A 37 -10.32 -3.27 11.15
C GLY A 37 -9.67 -4.09 10.03
N ILE A 38 -8.39 -3.82 9.74
CA ILE A 38 -7.61 -4.53 8.72
C ILE A 38 -6.73 -5.57 9.42
N ASP A 39 -7.31 -6.75 9.64
CA ASP A 39 -6.61 -7.92 10.18
C ASP A 39 -5.67 -8.57 9.15
N SER A 40 -5.07 -9.72 9.51
CA SER A 40 -4.23 -10.54 8.62
C SER A 40 -4.84 -10.80 7.22
N LYS A 41 -6.16 -11.09 7.14
CA LYS A 41 -6.85 -11.26 5.84
C LYS A 41 -7.05 -9.94 5.11
N GLY A 42 -7.28 -8.85 5.85
CA GLY A 42 -7.38 -7.51 5.31
C GLY A 42 -6.07 -7.09 4.65
N ARG A 43 -4.92 -7.35 5.29
CA ARG A 43 -3.60 -7.03 4.73
C ARG A 43 -3.35 -7.74 3.40
N ILE A 44 -3.71 -9.02 3.26
CA ILE A 44 -3.62 -9.76 1.99
C ILE A 44 -4.51 -9.11 0.92
N LYS A 45 -5.75 -8.75 1.29
CA LYS A 45 -6.68 -8.10 0.37
C LYS A 45 -6.19 -6.72 -0.07
N LEU A 46 -5.60 -5.96 0.85
CA LEU A 46 -5.02 -4.64 0.58
C LEU A 46 -3.82 -4.76 -0.36
N LEU A 47 -2.92 -5.72 -0.10
CA LEU A 47 -1.78 -6.00 -0.98
C LEU A 47 -2.26 -6.30 -2.41
N ALA A 48 -3.19 -7.24 -2.57
CA ALA A 48 -3.72 -7.58 -3.89
C ALA A 48 -4.43 -6.38 -4.55
N ALA A 49 -5.13 -5.55 -3.78
CA ALA A 49 -5.76 -4.33 -4.29
C ALA A 49 -4.71 -3.32 -4.78
N LEU A 50 -3.62 -3.10 -4.04
CA LEU A 50 -2.53 -2.21 -4.42
C LEU A 50 -1.82 -2.69 -5.69
N GLU A 51 -1.51 -3.98 -5.77
CA GLU A 51 -0.91 -4.60 -6.96
C GLU A 51 -1.78 -4.38 -8.20
N VAL A 52 -3.09 -4.61 -8.10
CA VAL A 52 -4.03 -4.41 -9.21
C VAL A 52 -4.22 -2.93 -9.54
N TYR A 53 -4.29 -2.06 -8.54
CA TYR A 53 -4.57 -0.63 -8.74
C TYR A 53 -3.37 0.12 -9.35
N TYR A 54 -2.16 -0.20 -8.90
CA TYR A 54 -0.93 0.45 -9.36
C TYR A 54 -0.16 -0.36 -10.42
N GLY A 55 -0.56 -1.61 -10.68
CA GLY A 55 0.14 -2.49 -11.61
C GLY A 55 1.53 -2.92 -11.11
N VAL A 56 1.72 -2.99 -9.79
CA VAL A 56 2.98 -3.41 -9.16
C VAL A 56 2.89 -4.84 -8.66
N THR A 57 4.03 -5.45 -8.34
CA THR A 57 4.09 -6.75 -7.66
C THR A 57 4.74 -6.55 -6.30
N ILE A 58 4.03 -6.90 -5.23
CA ILE A 58 4.51 -6.76 -3.85
C ILE A 58 4.63 -8.17 -3.26
N GLU A 59 5.83 -8.53 -2.81
CA GLU A 59 6.05 -9.85 -2.22
C GLU A 59 5.28 -10.02 -0.91
N LEU A 60 4.78 -11.23 -0.66
CA LEU A 60 4.07 -11.58 0.58
C LEU A 60 4.92 -11.39 1.84
N ASP A 61 6.25 -11.39 1.73
CA ASP A 61 7.16 -11.08 2.84
C ASP A 61 7.00 -9.63 3.32
N GLN A 62 6.64 -8.71 2.41
CA GLN A 62 6.37 -7.30 2.77
C GLN A 62 5.06 -7.12 3.55
N LEU A 63 4.19 -8.13 3.55
CA LEU A 63 2.88 -8.11 4.22
C LEU A 63 3.04 -8.04 5.74
N ASP A 64 4.15 -8.52 6.30
CA ASP A 64 4.51 -8.31 7.71
C ASP A 64 4.73 -6.83 8.04
N ARG A 65 5.23 -6.06 7.08
CA ARG A 65 5.45 -4.61 7.19
C ARG A 65 4.16 -3.79 7.03
N PHE A 66 3.03 -4.44 6.71
CA PHE A 66 1.73 -3.76 6.63
C PHE A 66 1.18 -3.60 8.04
N THR A 67 1.83 -2.73 8.81
CA THR A 67 1.44 -2.36 10.19
C THR A 67 0.57 -1.11 10.20
N ASP A 68 0.88 -0.14 9.36
CA ASP A 68 0.27 1.19 9.27
C ASP A 68 0.32 1.70 7.82
N VAL A 69 -0.47 2.73 7.51
CA VAL A 69 -0.55 3.30 6.15
C VAL A 69 0.80 3.87 5.70
N GLY A 70 1.58 4.44 6.62
CA GLY A 70 2.93 4.93 6.33
C GLY A 70 3.85 3.84 5.81
N SER A 71 3.86 2.69 6.46
CA SER A 71 4.66 1.53 6.07
C SER A 71 4.19 0.94 4.73
N VAL A 72 2.88 0.86 4.50
CA VAL A 72 2.32 0.44 3.20
C VAL A 72 2.71 1.43 2.09
N ALA A 73 2.66 2.73 2.35
CA ALA A 73 3.07 3.76 1.39
C ALA A 73 4.57 3.69 1.07
N ALA A 74 5.41 3.34 2.04
CA ALA A 74 6.83 3.10 1.81
C ALA A 74 7.04 1.87 0.91
N VAL A 75 6.40 0.73 1.20
CA VAL A 75 6.49 -0.47 0.36
C VAL A 75 5.99 -0.20 -1.06
N LEU A 76 4.89 0.53 -1.19
CA LEU A 76 4.36 0.92 -2.49
C LEU A 76 5.34 1.82 -3.25
N ALA A 77 5.95 2.80 -2.59
CA ALA A 77 6.94 3.68 -3.21
C ALA A 77 8.17 2.90 -3.70
N GLU A 78 8.66 1.95 -2.90
CA GLU A 78 9.75 1.04 -3.27
C GLU A 78 9.35 0.16 -4.47
N ALA A 79 8.13 -0.37 -4.48
CA ALA A 79 7.60 -1.19 -5.57
C ALA A 79 7.40 -0.39 -6.87
N LEU A 80 6.94 0.87 -6.78
CA LEU A 80 6.82 1.78 -7.91
C LEU A 80 8.19 2.21 -8.46
N GLY A 81 9.16 2.44 -7.57
CA GLY A 81 10.55 2.74 -7.95
C GLY A 81 11.29 1.55 -8.55
N THR A 82 11.00 0.34 -8.08
CA THR A 82 11.61 -0.92 -8.55
C THR A 82 10.89 -1.51 -9.76
N GLY A 83 9.59 -1.22 -9.93
CA GLY A 83 8.75 -1.70 -11.03
C GLY A 83 9.15 -1.18 -12.41
N GLY A 84 10.04 -0.19 -12.48
CA GLY A 84 10.72 0.22 -13.72
C GLY A 84 11.96 -0.61 -14.08
N ALA A 85 12.47 -1.46 -13.17
CA ALA A 85 13.77 -2.12 -13.32
C ALA A 85 13.74 -3.65 -13.45
N THR A 86 12.63 -4.34 -13.12
CA THR A 86 12.61 -5.81 -13.15
C THR A 86 11.33 -6.35 -13.81
N GLY A 87 11.19 -6.06 -15.11
CA GLY A 87 10.22 -6.68 -16.01
C GLY A 87 10.86 -7.51 -17.14
N GLU A 88 12.17 -7.79 -17.07
CA GLU A 88 12.88 -8.62 -18.06
C GLU A 88 13.80 -9.64 -17.37
N ALA A 89 13.19 -10.68 -16.82
CA ALA A 89 13.74 -12.01 -16.51
C ALA A 89 12.62 -12.74 -15.75
N LEU A 90 12.08 -13.89 -16.13
CA LEU A 90 12.68 -15.01 -16.83
C LEU A 90 11.55 -16.01 -17.20
N LYS A 91 11.60 -16.51 -18.45
CA LYS A 91 11.02 -17.77 -18.98
C LYS A 91 9.51 -17.93 -19.14
#